data_AF-A0A941VXL4-F1
#
_entry.id   AF-A0A941VXL4-F1
#
_cell.length_a   1.000
_cell.length_b   1.000
_cell.length_c   1.000
_cell.angle_alpha   90.00
_cell.angle_beta   90.00
_cell.angle_gamma   90.00
#
_symmetry.space_group_name_H-M   'P 1'
#
loop_
_entity.id
_entity.type
_entity.pdbx_description
1 polymer ?
#
loop_
_entity_poly.entity_id
_entity_poly.type
_entity_poly.pdbx_seq_one_letter_code
_entity_poly.pdbx_strand_id
1 'polypeptide(L)'
;MLGWGLGYFRVNAEGHVVVHPDHTPRRTIDLFRLALDLNAQGIAFPILIRFSDILRARIGQLSTAFRKAIEEHGYEGSYTSVYPIKVNQQRHVVEEIVEFGAEFGVGLECGSKPELQAVLGLSERTDHLIVCNGYKDEEFMRLALMGQRLGHQVFIVLEQLGELEDVLRVSQEMGIRPTLGVRIKLATEGAGR
;
A
#
# COMPACT_ATOMS: atom_id res chain seq x y z
N MET A 1 -9.15 17.00 -21.23
CA MET A 1 -10.11 15.95 -20.86
C MET A 1 -10.01 15.75 -19.34
N LEU A 2 -11.02 16.18 -18.58
CA LEU A 2 -11.23 15.70 -17.21
C LEU A 2 -11.91 14.34 -17.34
N GLY A 3 -11.13 13.28 -17.20
CA GLY A 3 -11.57 11.90 -17.37
C GLY A 3 -10.65 10.97 -16.59
N TRP A 4 -10.71 9.67 -16.86
CA TRP A 4 -9.95 8.65 -16.12
C TRP A 4 -8.42 8.88 -16.10
N GLY A 5 -7.87 9.63 -17.07
CA GLY A 5 -6.44 9.90 -17.18
C GLY A 5 -5.88 10.81 -16.09
N LEU A 6 -6.74 11.49 -15.31
CA LEU A 6 -6.38 12.32 -14.14
C LEU A 6 -5.22 13.33 -14.35
N GLY A 7 -4.95 13.73 -15.59
CA GLY A 7 -3.82 14.59 -15.94
C GLY A 7 -2.52 13.86 -16.28
N TYR A 8 -2.37 12.58 -15.89
CA TYR A 8 -1.23 11.74 -16.23
C TYR A 8 -1.23 11.34 -17.70
N PHE A 9 -2.39 11.05 -18.30
CA PHE A 9 -2.49 10.61 -19.69
C PHE A 9 -3.18 11.67 -20.55
N ARG A 10 -2.57 12.02 -21.69
CA ARG A 10 -3.10 12.99 -22.67
C ARG A 10 -2.83 12.54 -24.10
N VAL A 11 -3.41 13.23 -25.06
CA VAL A 11 -3.09 13.07 -26.49
C VAL A 11 -2.33 14.32 -26.95
N ASN A 12 -1.19 14.14 -27.60
CA ASN A 12 -0.39 15.26 -28.14
C ASN A 12 -0.92 15.72 -29.52
N ALA A 13 -0.27 16.74 -30.11
CA ALA A 13 -0.68 17.29 -31.40
C ALA A 13 -0.50 16.31 -32.59
N GLU A 14 0.31 15.27 -32.43
CA GLU A 14 0.53 14.20 -33.42
C GLU A 14 -0.52 13.07 -33.30
N GLY A 15 -1.42 13.13 -32.30
CA GLY A 15 -2.42 12.10 -32.06
C GLY A 15 -1.92 10.91 -31.22
N HIS A 16 -0.70 10.98 -30.66
CA HIS A 16 -0.16 9.93 -29.80
C HIS A 16 -0.56 10.11 -28.34
N VAL A 17 -0.70 9.00 -27.62
CA VAL A 17 -0.88 9.02 -26.16
C VAL A 17 0.45 9.36 -25.49
N VAL A 18 0.41 10.37 -24.63
CA VAL A 18 1.54 10.81 -23.83
C VAL A 18 1.27 10.66 -22.34
N VAL A 19 2.34 10.40 -21.57
CA VAL A 19 2.32 10.30 -20.11
C VAL A 19 3.06 11.48 -19.50
N HIS A 20 2.46 12.10 -18.48
CA HIS A 20 3.03 13.11 -17.58
C HIS A 20 3.11 12.51 -16.16
N PRO A 21 4.18 11.77 -15.83
CA PRO A 21 4.19 10.92 -14.64
C PRO A 21 4.04 11.66 -13.30
N ASP A 22 4.44 12.93 -13.24
CA ASP A 22 4.39 13.80 -12.06
C ASP A 22 3.56 15.08 -12.29
N HIS A 23 2.70 15.09 -13.32
CA HIS A 23 1.95 16.27 -13.80
C HIS A 23 2.79 17.45 -14.32
N THR A 24 4.12 17.34 -14.37
CA THR A 24 4.97 18.41 -14.91
C THR A 24 4.77 18.51 -16.43
N PRO A 25 4.34 19.67 -16.97
CA PRO A 25 4.04 19.79 -18.40
C PRO A 25 5.24 19.54 -19.31
N ARG A 26 6.47 19.79 -18.84
CA ARG A 26 7.71 19.60 -19.59
C ARG A 26 8.25 18.17 -19.54
N ARG A 27 7.80 17.35 -18.58
CA ARG A 27 8.23 15.96 -18.43
C ARG A 27 7.17 15.05 -19.05
N THR A 28 7.40 14.67 -20.30
CA THR A 28 6.41 13.96 -21.11
C THR A 28 7.05 12.79 -21.83
N ILE A 29 6.33 11.66 -21.86
CA ILE A 29 6.76 10.43 -22.54
C ILE A 29 5.70 10.11 -23.60
N ASP A 30 6.10 10.06 -24.87
CA ASP A 30 5.24 9.60 -25.96
C ASP A 30 5.28 8.06 -26.01
N LEU A 31 4.14 7.41 -25.74
CA LEU A 31 4.07 5.96 -25.65
C LEU A 31 4.29 5.26 -26.99
N PHE A 32 3.90 5.91 -28.09
CA PHE A 32 4.10 5.34 -29.43
C PHE A 32 5.59 5.33 -29.77
N ARG A 33 6.28 6.46 -29.55
CA ARG A 33 7.73 6.55 -29.76
C ARG A 33 8.50 5.61 -28.83
N LEU A 34 8.13 5.57 -27.54
CA LEU A 34 8.73 4.65 -26.57
C LEU A 34 8.57 3.18 -27.00
N ALA A 35 7.40 2.78 -27.48
CA ALA A 35 7.18 1.41 -27.96
C ALA A 35 8.07 1.08 -29.17
N LEU A 36 8.20 2.01 -30.13
CA LEU A 36 9.10 1.84 -31.28
C LEU A 36 10.57 1.71 -30.84
N ASP A 37 11.01 2.56 -29.91
CA ASP A 37 12.38 2.55 -29.38
C ASP A 37 12.69 1.24 -28.64
N LEU A 38 11.77 0.73 -27.82
CA LEU A 38 11.93 -0.55 -27.12
C LEU A 38 12.00 -1.72 -28.10
N ASN A 39 11.16 -1.73 -29.13
CA ASN A 39 11.18 -2.76 -30.16
C ASN A 39 12.48 -2.71 -31.00
N ALA A 40 12.99 -1.52 -31.31
CA ALA A 40 14.28 -1.35 -31.98
C ALA A 40 15.46 -1.84 -31.13
N GLN A 41 15.33 -1.82 -29.80
CA GLN A 41 16.28 -2.39 -28.85
C GLN A 41 16.10 -3.92 -28.66
N GLY A 42 15.20 -4.55 -29.40
CA GLY A 42 14.96 -5.99 -29.35
C GLY A 42 14.04 -6.45 -28.23
N ILE A 43 13.34 -5.53 -27.55
CA ILE A 43 12.35 -5.87 -26.53
C ILE A 43 11.04 -6.23 -27.24
N ALA A 44 10.71 -7.52 -27.23
CA ALA A 44 9.51 -8.04 -27.88
C ALA A 44 8.23 -7.66 -27.11
N PHE A 45 7.14 -7.48 -27.87
CA PHE A 45 5.80 -7.29 -27.32
C PHE A 45 5.14 -8.62 -26.93
N PRO A 46 4.19 -8.62 -25.97
CA PRO A 46 3.65 -7.48 -25.22
C PRO A 46 4.58 -6.99 -24.08
N ILE A 47 4.58 -5.67 -23.84
CA ILE A 47 5.37 -5.02 -22.78
C ILE A 47 4.42 -4.39 -21.75
N LEU A 48 4.74 -4.54 -20.46
CA LEU A 48 4.10 -3.82 -19.37
C LEU A 48 5.01 -2.68 -18.88
N ILE A 49 4.57 -1.44 -19.08
CA ILE A 49 5.32 -0.24 -18.65
C ILE A 49 4.73 0.26 -17.34
N ARG A 50 5.59 0.51 -16.36
CA ARG A 50 5.24 1.06 -15.05
C ARG A 50 5.84 2.45 -14.89
N PHE A 51 5.12 3.34 -14.22
CA PHE A 51 5.54 4.71 -13.98
C PHE A 51 5.57 4.99 -12.47
N SER A 52 6.72 4.79 -11.83
CA SER A 52 6.92 4.95 -10.39
C SER A 52 6.58 6.38 -9.92
N ASP A 53 6.85 7.39 -10.75
CA ASP A 53 6.47 8.78 -10.48
C ASP A 53 4.96 8.97 -10.30
N ILE A 54 4.11 8.19 -11.01
CA ILE A 54 2.66 8.24 -10.83
C ILE A 54 2.32 7.71 -9.43
N LEU A 55 2.92 6.61 -9.01
CA LEU A 55 2.72 6.03 -7.69
C LEU A 55 3.10 7.04 -6.59
N ARG A 56 4.28 7.65 -6.70
CA ARG A 56 4.74 8.74 -5.81
C ARG A 56 3.72 9.89 -5.74
N ALA A 57 3.29 10.37 -6.91
CA ALA A 57 2.32 11.46 -6.99
C ALA A 57 0.97 11.10 -6.35
N ARG A 58 0.50 9.85 -6.51
CA ARG A 58 -0.76 9.38 -5.90
C ARG A 58 -0.68 9.27 -4.38
N ILE A 59 0.42 8.78 -3.83
CA ILE A 59 0.66 8.73 -2.38
C ILE A 59 0.66 10.14 -1.80
N GLY A 60 1.39 11.06 -2.43
CA GLY A 60 1.44 12.47 -2.00
C GLY A 60 0.09 13.17 -2.09
N GLN A 61 -0.66 12.96 -3.17
CA GLN A 61 -2.01 13.53 -3.35
C GLN A 61 -2.98 13.06 -2.26
N LEU A 62 -3.01 11.75 -1.97
CA LEU A 62 -3.90 11.18 -0.94
C LEU A 62 -3.56 11.75 0.44
N SER A 63 -2.27 11.71 0.81
CA SER A 63 -1.80 12.17 2.12
C SER A 63 -2.04 13.67 2.32
N THR A 64 -1.81 14.47 1.28
CA THR A 64 -2.05 15.91 1.31
C THR A 64 -3.54 16.24 1.41
N ALA A 65 -4.41 15.49 0.73
CA ALA A 65 -5.85 15.70 0.80
C ALA A 65 -6.39 15.46 2.23
N PHE A 66 -5.95 14.38 2.90
CA PHE A 66 -6.32 14.13 4.30
C PHE A 66 -5.72 15.16 5.25
N ARG A 67 -4.46 15.56 5.07
CA ARG A 67 -3.83 16.61 5.88
C ARG A 67 -4.61 17.93 5.79
N LYS A 68 -4.98 18.34 4.58
CA LYS A 68 -5.80 19.53 4.35
C LYS A 68 -7.15 19.43 5.05
N ALA A 69 -7.83 18.28 4.96
CA ALA A 69 -9.10 18.08 5.64
C ALA A 69 -8.97 18.14 7.19
N ILE A 70 -7.89 17.58 7.74
CA ILE A 70 -7.57 17.65 9.18
C ILE A 70 -7.39 19.11 9.62
N GLU A 71 -6.61 19.90 8.88
CA GLU A 71 -6.37 21.32 9.16
C GLU A 71 -7.66 22.14 9.07
N GLU A 72 -8.45 21.95 8.01
CA GLU A 72 -9.71 22.67 7.77
C GLU A 72 -10.76 22.42 8.88
N HIS A 73 -10.74 21.24 9.49
CA HIS A 73 -11.71 20.83 10.52
C HIS A 73 -11.16 20.88 11.94
N GLY A 74 -9.89 21.25 12.13
CA GLY A 74 -9.25 21.27 13.44
C GLY A 74 -9.22 19.90 14.13
N TYR A 75 -9.07 18.81 13.36
CA TYR A 75 -9.01 17.46 13.93
C TYR A 75 -7.68 17.23 14.64
N GLU A 76 -7.71 16.75 15.89
CA GLU A 76 -6.51 16.59 16.73
C GLU A 76 -5.71 15.33 16.43
N GLY A 77 -6.28 14.38 15.67
CA GLY A 77 -5.60 13.15 15.28
C GLY A 77 -4.79 13.28 13.99
N SER A 78 -4.07 12.21 13.65
CA SER A 78 -3.27 12.11 12.43
C SER A 78 -3.91 11.17 11.40
N TYR A 79 -3.40 11.25 10.17
CA TYR A 79 -3.75 10.32 9.10
C TYR A 79 -2.54 9.46 8.72
N THR A 80 -2.76 8.16 8.63
CA THR A 80 -1.81 7.19 8.08
C THR A 80 -2.53 6.36 7.03
N SER A 81 -2.03 6.36 5.80
CA SER A 81 -2.53 5.44 4.77
C SER A 81 -1.88 4.08 4.93
N VAL A 82 -2.66 3.01 4.73
CA VAL A 82 -2.17 1.63 4.77
C VAL A 82 -2.46 0.99 3.42
N TYR A 83 -1.42 0.47 2.75
CA TYR A 83 -1.55 -0.16 1.44
C TYR A 83 -1.79 -1.68 1.57
N PRO A 84 -2.95 -2.19 1.12
CA PRO A 84 -3.23 -3.63 1.11
C PRO A 84 -2.47 -4.33 0.00
N ILE A 85 -1.43 -5.09 0.36
CA ILE A 85 -0.52 -5.68 -0.64
C ILE A 85 -1.21 -6.71 -1.53
N LYS A 86 -2.36 -7.24 -1.11
CA LYS A 86 -3.24 -8.11 -1.92
C LYS A 86 -3.59 -7.55 -3.30
N VAL A 87 -3.55 -6.22 -3.47
CA VAL A 87 -3.84 -5.54 -4.74
C VAL A 87 -2.69 -5.71 -5.73
N ASN A 88 -1.44 -5.67 -5.25
CA ASN A 88 -0.26 -5.92 -6.04
C ASN A 88 0.93 -6.24 -5.12
N GLN A 89 1.29 -7.53 -5.05
CA GLN A 89 2.37 -8.06 -4.20
C GLN A 89 3.75 -7.97 -4.87
N GLN A 90 3.88 -7.39 -6.06
CA GLN A 90 5.18 -7.33 -6.73
C GLN A 90 6.15 -6.47 -5.92
N ARG A 91 7.31 -7.05 -5.60
CA ARG A 91 8.35 -6.48 -4.72
C ARG A 91 8.59 -5.00 -5.00
N HIS A 92 8.89 -4.64 -6.26
CA HIS A 92 9.20 -3.26 -6.63
C HIS A 92 8.04 -2.29 -6.38
N VAL A 93 6.77 -2.72 -6.52
CA VAL A 93 5.61 -1.87 -6.23
C VAL A 93 5.53 -1.61 -4.73
N VAL A 94 5.67 -2.65 -3.91
CA VAL A 94 5.56 -2.52 -2.46
C VAL A 94 6.75 -1.73 -1.90
N GLU A 95 7.97 -1.96 -2.40
CA GLU A 95 9.16 -1.17 -2.06
C GLU A 95 8.96 0.31 -2.40
N GLU A 96 8.50 0.63 -3.61
CA GLU A 96 8.21 2.01 -4.00
C GLU A 96 7.12 2.65 -3.13
N ILE A 97 6.09 1.91 -2.73
CA ILE A 97 5.04 2.43 -1.83
C ILE A 97 5.62 2.81 -0.47
N VAL A 98 6.46 1.94 0.11
CA VAL A 98 7.11 2.20 1.41
C VAL A 98 8.11 3.34 1.29
N GLU A 99 8.92 3.37 0.24
CA GLU A 99 9.93 4.41 0.00
C GLU A 99 9.27 5.78 -0.22
N PHE A 100 8.34 5.88 -1.16
CA PHE A 100 7.67 7.14 -1.49
C PHE A 100 6.70 7.58 -0.39
N GLY A 101 6.23 6.62 0.41
CA GLY A 101 5.35 6.84 1.54
C GLY A 101 6.06 7.17 2.86
N ALA A 102 7.38 7.05 2.93
CA ALA A 102 8.12 7.22 4.18
C ALA A 102 7.89 8.59 4.83
N GLU A 103 7.82 9.67 4.05
CA GLU A 103 7.56 11.02 4.56
C GLU A 103 6.12 11.22 5.10
N PHE A 104 5.20 10.32 4.73
CA PHE A 104 3.80 10.33 5.14
C PHE A 104 3.46 9.24 6.17
N GLY A 105 4.44 8.42 6.56
CA GLY A 105 4.25 7.30 7.48
C GLY A 105 3.36 6.18 6.92
N VAL A 106 3.44 5.89 5.61
CA VAL A 106 2.63 4.84 4.98
C VAL A 106 2.90 3.46 5.61
N GLY A 107 1.82 2.75 5.92
CA GLY A 107 1.85 1.36 6.38
C GLY A 107 1.50 0.35 5.30
N LEU A 108 1.65 -0.93 5.62
CA LEU A 108 1.28 -2.07 4.79
C LEU A 108 0.19 -2.89 5.47
N GLU A 109 -0.73 -3.43 4.68
CA GLU A 109 -1.74 -4.39 5.13
C GLU A 109 -1.52 -5.72 4.42
N CYS A 110 -1.59 -6.79 5.20
CA CYS A 110 -1.51 -8.17 4.74
C CYS A 110 -2.74 -8.95 5.22
N GLY A 111 -3.29 -9.78 4.34
CA GLY A 111 -4.48 -10.58 4.59
C GLY A 111 -4.21 -12.09 4.75
N SER A 112 -2.94 -12.52 4.68
CA SER A 112 -2.56 -13.94 4.76
C SER A 112 -1.12 -14.13 5.26
N LYS A 113 -0.82 -15.34 5.74
CA LYS A 113 0.53 -15.70 6.25
C LYS A 113 1.64 -15.46 5.21
N PRO A 114 1.49 -15.87 3.92
CA PRO A 114 2.51 -15.58 2.90
C PRO A 114 2.68 -14.07 2.65
N GLU A 115 1.60 -13.30 2.69
CA GLU A 115 1.68 -11.84 2.56
C GLU A 115 2.43 -11.20 3.74
N LEU A 116 2.16 -11.64 4.97
CA LEU A 116 2.91 -11.17 6.14
C LEU A 116 4.41 -11.53 6.04
N GLN A 117 4.75 -12.73 5.56
CA GLN A 117 6.15 -13.10 5.31
C GLN A 117 6.80 -12.18 4.26
N ALA A 118 6.09 -11.87 3.18
CA ALA A 118 6.58 -10.96 2.15
C ALA A 118 6.82 -9.54 2.70
N VAL A 119 5.89 -9.03 3.54
CA VAL A 119 6.02 -7.72 4.19
C VAL A 119 7.22 -7.69 5.14
N LEU A 120 7.36 -8.70 6.01
CA LEU A 120 8.49 -8.78 6.95
C LEU A 120 9.85 -8.95 6.24
N GLY A 121 9.87 -9.58 5.05
CA GLY A 121 11.07 -9.76 4.24
C GLY A 121 11.37 -8.60 3.28
N LEU A 122 10.53 -7.56 3.22
CA LEU A 122 10.63 -6.50 2.22
C LEU A 122 11.75 -5.50 2.51
N SER A 123 11.93 -5.15 3.78
CA SER A 123 12.81 -4.05 4.19
C SER A 123 13.46 -4.35 5.54
N GLU A 124 14.71 -3.90 5.69
CA GLU A 124 15.40 -3.88 6.98
C GLU A 124 14.83 -2.81 7.92
N ARG A 125 14.01 -1.89 7.40
CA ARG A 125 13.34 -0.87 8.20
C ARG A 125 12.09 -1.43 8.87
N THR A 126 11.93 -1.12 10.15
CA THR A 126 10.83 -1.58 11.00
C THR A 126 9.85 -0.47 11.40
N ASP A 127 10.04 0.73 10.86
CA ASP A 127 9.30 1.94 11.25
C ASP A 127 7.93 2.08 10.59
N HIS A 128 7.61 1.25 9.60
CA HIS A 128 6.30 1.24 8.97
C HIS A 128 5.29 0.38 9.75
N LEU A 129 4.05 0.85 9.77
CA LEU A 129 2.91 0.15 10.34
C LEU A 129 2.58 -1.10 9.51
N ILE A 130 2.35 -2.23 10.16
CA ILE A 130 1.84 -3.46 9.54
C ILE A 130 0.47 -3.78 10.14
N VAL A 131 -0.55 -3.91 9.30
CA VAL A 131 -1.90 -4.30 9.70
C VAL A 131 -2.19 -5.71 9.18
N CYS A 132 -2.52 -6.61 10.09
CA CYS A 132 -2.81 -8.00 9.79
C CYS A 132 -4.32 -8.27 9.83
N ASN A 133 -4.93 -8.47 8.67
CA ASN A 133 -6.32 -8.92 8.51
C ASN A 133 -6.38 -10.36 7.99
N GLY A 134 -7.60 -10.85 7.75
CA GLY A 134 -7.87 -12.14 7.13
C GLY A 134 -7.92 -13.28 8.13
N TYR A 135 -7.79 -14.50 7.61
CA TYR A 135 -7.80 -15.72 8.43
C TYR A 135 -6.46 -15.91 9.14
N LYS A 136 -6.50 -16.11 10.46
CA LYS A 136 -5.31 -16.19 11.31
C LYS A 136 -5.29 -17.51 12.06
N ASP A 137 -4.40 -18.40 11.64
CA ASP A 137 -4.04 -19.59 12.39
C ASP A 137 -3.00 -19.25 13.46
N GLU A 138 -2.66 -20.23 14.31
CA GLU A 138 -1.66 -20.05 15.36
C GLU A 138 -0.29 -19.65 14.78
N GLU A 139 0.10 -20.22 13.65
CA GLU A 139 1.35 -19.89 12.96
C GLU A 139 1.40 -18.44 12.49
N PHE A 140 0.30 -17.92 11.96
CA PHE A 140 0.14 -16.52 11.59
C PHE A 140 0.34 -15.63 12.82
N MET A 141 -0.31 -15.95 13.95
CA MET A 141 -0.20 -15.16 15.18
C MET A 141 1.22 -15.15 15.71
N ARG A 142 1.90 -16.32 15.71
CA ARG A 142 3.32 -16.41 16.08
C ARG A 142 4.18 -15.54 15.18
N LEU A 143 3.98 -15.59 13.87
CA LEU A 143 4.73 -14.79 12.91
C LEU A 143 4.53 -13.28 13.13
N ALA A 144 3.29 -12.85 13.34
CA ALA A 144 2.96 -11.45 13.62
C ALA A 144 3.64 -10.96 14.90
N LEU A 145 3.61 -11.76 15.96
CA LEU A 145 4.29 -11.44 17.23
C LEU A 145 5.82 -11.46 17.09
N MET A 146 6.38 -12.38 16.31
CA MET A 146 7.81 -12.35 15.96
C MET A 146 8.19 -11.05 15.25
N GLY A 147 7.38 -10.59 14.28
CA GLY A 147 7.55 -9.29 13.65
C GLY A 147 7.57 -8.15 14.67
N GLN A 148 6.68 -8.18 15.66
CA GLN A 148 6.66 -7.17 16.73
C GLN A 148 7.93 -7.24 17.60
N ARG A 149 8.44 -8.43 17.91
CA ARG A 149 9.70 -8.60 18.65
C ARG A 149 10.91 -8.07 17.87
N LEU A 150 10.88 -8.16 16.53
CA LEU A 150 11.91 -7.59 15.65
C LEU A 150 11.83 -6.06 15.57
N GLY A 151 10.82 -5.43 16.18
CA GLY A 151 10.67 -3.99 16.27
C GLY A 151 9.63 -3.39 15.32
N HIS A 152 8.97 -4.21 14.49
CA HIS A 152 7.89 -3.72 13.64
C HIS A 152 6.67 -3.32 14.48
N GLN A 153 5.92 -2.32 14.00
CA GLN A 153 4.61 -1.98 14.56
C GLN A 153 3.53 -2.87 13.92
N VAL A 154 3.26 -4.03 14.51
CA VAL A 154 2.30 -5.01 13.97
C VAL A 154 0.98 -4.98 14.73
N PHE A 155 -0.12 -4.68 14.02
CA PHE A 155 -1.48 -4.73 14.55
C PHE A 155 -2.18 -6.00 14.07
N ILE A 156 -2.56 -6.87 15.01
CA ILE A 156 -3.35 -8.07 14.72
C ILE A 156 -4.83 -7.70 14.84
N VAL A 157 -5.55 -7.63 13.72
CA VAL A 157 -6.96 -7.23 13.71
C VAL A 157 -7.85 -8.43 13.98
N LEU A 158 -8.51 -8.45 15.13
CA LEU A 158 -9.44 -9.51 15.51
C LEU A 158 -10.74 -9.39 14.69
N GLU A 159 -11.09 -10.45 13.96
CA GLU A 159 -12.32 -10.55 13.17
C GLU A 159 -13.35 -11.49 13.80
N GLN A 160 -12.91 -12.42 14.65
CA GLN A 160 -13.76 -13.36 15.37
C GLN A 160 -13.35 -13.42 16.85
N LEU A 161 -14.31 -13.69 17.74
CA LEU A 161 -14.04 -13.73 19.19
C LEU A 161 -13.00 -14.80 19.58
N GLY A 162 -13.02 -15.95 18.91
CA GLY A 162 -12.05 -17.03 19.17
C GLY A 162 -10.59 -16.62 18.91
N GLU A 163 -10.34 -15.71 17.97
CA GLU A 163 -8.98 -15.22 17.69
C GLU A 163 -8.35 -14.51 18.90
N LEU A 164 -9.16 -13.96 19.81
CA LEU A 164 -8.67 -13.34 21.04
C LEU A 164 -8.05 -14.36 21.99
N GLU A 165 -8.68 -15.52 22.16
CA GLU A 165 -8.16 -16.57 23.04
C GLU A 165 -6.86 -17.15 22.47
N ASP A 166 -6.83 -17.38 21.15
CA ASP A 166 -5.64 -17.88 20.46
C ASP A 166 -4.47 -16.89 20.56
N VAL A 167 -4.70 -15.59 20.29
CA VAL A 167 -3.60 -14.61 20.32
C VAL A 167 -3.06 -14.40 21.74
N LEU A 168 -3.92 -14.46 22.77
CA LEU A 168 -3.50 -14.35 24.16
C LEU A 168 -2.70 -15.58 24.60
N ARG A 169 -3.11 -16.78 24.20
CA ARG A 169 -2.35 -18.03 24.47
C ARG A 169 -0.95 -17.94 23.86
N VAL A 170 -0.87 -17.65 22.56
CA VAL A 170 0.42 -17.54 21.83
C VAL A 170 1.28 -16.42 22.41
N SER A 171 0.68 -15.28 22.72
CA SER A 171 1.36 -14.13 23.34
C SER A 171 2.03 -14.51 24.66
N GLN A 172 1.33 -15.25 25.54
CA GLN A 172 1.86 -15.70 26.82
C GLN A 172 3.02 -16.68 26.64
N GLU A 173 2.86 -17.68 25.76
CA GLU A 173 3.91 -18.65 25.46
C GLU A 173 5.17 -17.99 24.90
N MET A 174 5.00 -16.97 24.07
CA MET A 174 6.11 -16.22 23.50
C MET A 174 6.64 -15.14 24.45
N GLY A 175 5.88 -14.68 25.43
CA GLY A 175 6.25 -13.53 26.28
C GLY A 175 6.28 -12.21 25.51
N ILE A 176 5.37 -12.00 24.56
CA ILE A 176 5.27 -10.79 23.74
C ILE A 176 3.91 -10.14 23.97
N ARG A 177 3.87 -8.90 24.45
CA ARG A 177 2.61 -8.17 24.61
C ARG A 177 2.04 -7.82 23.22
N PRO A 178 0.85 -8.31 22.83
CA PRO A 178 0.35 -8.14 21.47
C PRO A 178 -0.27 -6.75 21.30
N THR A 179 -0.17 -6.18 20.10
CA THR A 179 -0.94 -5.01 19.70
C THR A 179 -2.15 -5.46 18.87
N LEU A 180 -3.35 -5.22 19.39
CA LEU A 180 -4.58 -5.77 18.82
C LEU A 180 -5.48 -4.65 18.28
N GLY A 181 -6.07 -4.88 17.11
CA GLY A 181 -7.21 -4.13 16.58
C GLY A 181 -8.47 -4.98 16.63
N VAL A 182 -9.64 -4.37 16.45
CA VAL A 182 -10.92 -5.10 16.38
C VAL A 182 -11.69 -4.65 15.14
N ARG A 183 -12.12 -5.60 14.32
CA ARG A 183 -13.00 -5.33 13.18
C ARG A 183 -14.45 -5.29 13.64
N ILE A 184 -15.03 -4.10 13.65
CA ILE A 184 -16.43 -3.92 14.04
C ILE A 184 -17.38 -4.22 12.88
N LYS A 185 -18.46 -4.97 13.16
CA LYS A 185 -19.56 -5.17 12.19
C LYS A 185 -20.49 -3.96 12.25
N LEU A 186 -20.63 -3.26 11.13
CA LEU A 186 -21.51 -2.11 11.03
C LEU A 186 -22.97 -2.57 10.87
N ALA A 187 -23.89 -1.90 11.58
CA ALA A 187 -25.33 -2.12 11.45
C ALA A 187 -25.93 -1.39 10.23
N THR A 188 -25.20 -0.42 9.68
CA THR A 188 -25.53 0.23 8.42
C THR A 188 -25.10 -0.65 7.25
N GLU A 189 -26.05 -1.08 6.42
CA GLU A 189 -25.76 -1.69 5.14
C GLU A 189 -25.12 -0.62 4.23
N GLY A 190 -23.79 -0.64 4.13
CA GLY A 190 -23.11 0.05 3.05
C GLY A 190 -23.47 -0.67 1.75
N ALA A 191 -24.13 0.03 0.83
CA ALA A 191 -24.33 -0.44 -0.54
C ALA A 191 -22.95 -0.56 -1.20
N GLY A 192 -22.30 -1.70 -0.98
CA GLY A 192 -21.06 -2.07 -1.65
C GLY A 192 -21.36 -2.25 -3.13
N ARG A 193 -21.03 -1.22 -3.91
CA ARG A 193 -20.60 -1.37 -5.30
C ARG A 193 -19.10 -1.19 -5.34
#